data_AF-A0A195D217-F1
#
_entry.id   AF-A0A195D217-F1
#
_cell.length_a   1.000
_cell.length_b   1.000
_cell.length_c   1.000
_cell.angle_alpha   90.00
_cell.angle_beta   90.00
_cell.angle_gamma   90.00
#
_symmetry.space_group_name_H-M   'P 1'
#
loop_
_entity.id
_entity.type
_entity.pdbx_description
1 polymer ?
#
loop_
_entity_poly.entity_id
_entity_poly.type
_entity_poly.pdbx_seq_one_letter_code
_entity_poly.pdbx_strand_id
1 'polypeptide(L)'
;KDEQAAQACLFRTLENNPVNHNTDHIARLYTVSKDIQQQLFQYGGLPRLFMKQVITFQECAILIRQPAIEVMSYLSQTDYTRPVNKYVLYGKFGVGKSIILSHILHYASLQNYLLVHIYWGARWFKDMKEVATSVLSPGCMDLPIDAGMWLKQFKIQNLKLLSQLDLKVTKDYSWNQREITSQSTPILELIDFGINRMKYACGVVDALIREIKLASTAGKCKTMVMIDGFNSFTSNHTRIFDDNKMIIPPKKVSLAIPFWDITKDDWCNGAIVLSVDEKANKERRESYLPRYLLGKEGFEHLDPFVPILVEDYNATEFDSMIEYYKDRKWIRNITPSGQRELELITNKNPLVLMDHCKFL
;
A
#
# COMPACT_ATOMS: atom_id res chain seq x y z
N LYS A 1 -45.97 -0.33 0.56
CA LYS A 1 -44.84 -0.03 -0.36
C LYS A 1 -43.54 0.29 0.39
N ASP A 2 -43.57 0.42 1.71
CA ASP A 2 -42.37 0.67 2.53
C ASP A 2 -41.82 -0.58 3.27
N GLU A 3 -42.45 -1.75 3.12
CA GLU A 3 -41.95 -3.01 3.71
C GLU A 3 -40.84 -3.70 2.89
N GLN A 4 -40.59 -3.28 1.64
CA GLN A 4 -39.45 -3.78 0.85
C GLN A 4 -38.15 -3.02 1.12
N ALA A 5 -38.21 -1.86 1.80
CA ALA A 5 -37.01 -1.09 2.17
C ALA A 5 -36.31 -1.63 3.43
N ALA A 6 -36.97 -2.52 4.19
CA ALA A 6 -36.48 -3.07 5.45
C ALA A 6 -35.99 -4.53 5.33
N GLN A 7 -35.76 -5.03 4.12
CA GLN A 7 -34.90 -6.20 3.96
C GLN A 7 -33.48 -5.69 4.18
N ALA A 8 -33.03 -5.76 5.45
CA ALA A 8 -31.70 -5.32 5.86
C ALA A 8 -30.69 -5.76 4.80
N CYS A 9 -29.99 -4.80 4.21
CA CYS A 9 -29.03 -5.03 3.16
C CYS A 9 -27.86 -5.85 3.73
N LEU A 10 -28.00 -7.18 3.76
CA LEU A 10 -27.11 -8.09 4.50
C LEU A 10 -25.65 -8.02 4.05
N PHE A 11 -25.42 -7.61 2.80
CA PHE A 11 -24.09 -7.48 2.21
C PHE A 11 -23.43 -6.12 2.50
N ARG A 12 -24.13 -5.14 3.07
CA ARG A 12 -23.54 -3.85 3.50
C ARG A 12 -23.47 -3.76 5.01
N THR A 13 -22.53 -2.97 5.50
CA THR A 13 -22.49 -2.56 6.91
C THR A 13 -22.78 -1.06 7.03
N LEU A 14 -23.42 -0.66 8.12
CA LEU A 14 -23.58 0.75 8.50
C LEU A 14 -22.32 1.30 9.19
N GLU A 15 -21.48 0.42 9.71
CA GLU A 15 -20.18 0.79 10.27
C GLU A 15 -19.19 1.04 9.13
N ASN A 16 -18.81 2.30 8.95
CA ASN A 16 -17.88 2.75 7.92
C ASN A 16 -16.49 3.07 8.47
N ASN A 17 -16.30 2.98 9.79
CA ASN A 17 -15.02 3.22 10.45
C ASN A 17 -14.26 1.89 10.61
N PRO A 18 -13.14 1.68 9.88
CA PRO A 18 -12.32 0.47 10.00
C PRO A 18 -11.85 0.12 11.41
N VAL A 19 -11.75 1.11 12.31
CA VAL A 19 -11.35 0.89 13.71
C VAL A 19 -12.34 0.00 14.46
N ASN A 20 -13.62 0.08 14.09
CA ASN A 20 -14.70 -0.66 14.74
C ASN A 20 -15.00 -1.99 14.03
N HIS A 21 -14.33 -2.28 12.91
CA HIS A 21 -14.56 -3.52 12.20
C HIS A 21 -14.01 -4.71 13.00
N ASN A 22 -14.80 -5.76 13.07
CA ASN A 22 -14.51 -6.98 13.80
C ASN A 22 -15.04 -8.19 12.99
N THR A 23 -15.07 -9.36 13.60
CA THR A 23 -15.53 -10.59 12.96
C THR A 23 -16.98 -10.54 12.46
N ASP A 24 -17.85 -9.75 13.10
CA ASP A 24 -19.27 -9.65 12.75
C ASP A 24 -19.51 -8.86 11.45
N HIS A 25 -18.51 -8.11 11.01
CA HIS A 25 -18.55 -7.29 9.81
C HIS A 25 -17.96 -8.00 8.59
N ILE A 26 -17.36 -9.18 8.76
CA ILE A 26 -16.75 -9.95 7.66
C ILE A 26 -17.81 -10.25 6.60
N ALA A 27 -17.36 -10.26 5.34
CA ALA A 27 -18.18 -10.42 4.15
C ALA A 27 -19.19 -9.29 3.91
N ARG A 28 -19.13 -8.18 4.66
CA ARG A 28 -19.93 -6.97 4.37
C ARG A 28 -19.08 -5.91 3.71
N LEU A 29 -19.70 -5.06 2.89
CA LEU A 29 -19.08 -3.90 2.28
C LEU A 29 -19.32 -2.66 3.14
N TYR A 30 -18.25 -1.93 3.43
CA TYR A 30 -18.32 -0.60 4.00
C TYR A 30 -17.96 0.45 2.94
N THR A 31 -18.48 1.65 3.09
CA THR A 31 -18.30 2.74 2.13
C THR A 31 -17.24 3.71 2.65
N VAL A 32 -16.18 3.92 1.87
CA VAL A 32 -15.14 4.91 2.16
C VAL A 32 -15.64 6.30 1.75
N SER A 33 -15.58 7.29 2.64
CA SER A 33 -15.99 8.66 2.32
C SER A 33 -15.12 9.30 1.24
N LYS A 34 -15.66 10.28 0.51
CA LYS A 34 -14.92 10.97 -0.57
C LYS A 34 -13.68 11.71 -0.05
N ASP A 35 -13.75 12.28 1.16
CA ASP A 35 -12.62 13.00 1.76
C ASP A 35 -11.45 12.05 2.04
N ILE A 36 -11.73 10.87 2.60
CA ILE A 36 -10.71 9.83 2.81
C ILE A 36 -10.17 9.32 1.48
N GLN A 37 -11.01 9.16 0.46
CA GLN A 37 -10.55 8.77 -0.87
C GLN A 37 -9.56 9.78 -1.47
N GLN A 38 -9.85 11.08 -1.33
CA GLN A 38 -8.96 12.14 -1.80
C GLN A 38 -7.66 12.19 -0.97
N GLN A 39 -7.75 12.03 0.35
CA GLN A 39 -6.58 12.04 1.22
C GLN A 39 -5.66 10.84 0.96
N LEU A 40 -6.22 9.62 0.94
CA LEU A 40 -5.43 8.39 0.92
C LEU A 40 -5.13 7.88 -0.48
N PHE A 41 -6.05 8.06 -1.44
CA PHE A 41 -6.02 7.35 -2.71
C PHE A 41 -5.84 8.23 -3.95
N GLN A 42 -5.65 9.55 -3.80
CA GLN A 42 -5.50 10.47 -4.95
C GLN A 42 -4.32 10.12 -5.88
N TYR A 43 -3.18 9.66 -5.33
CA TYR A 43 -1.98 9.36 -6.11
C TYR A 43 -1.75 7.86 -6.36
N GLY A 44 -2.66 7.00 -5.88
CA GLY A 44 -2.56 5.55 -5.97
C GLY A 44 -3.12 4.86 -4.73
N GLY A 45 -2.90 3.56 -4.60
CA GLY A 45 -3.38 2.73 -3.47
C GLY A 45 -4.51 1.81 -3.88
N LEU A 46 -5.45 2.33 -4.68
CA LEU A 46 -6.50 1.50 -5.28
C LEU A 46 -6.09 1.00 -6.67
N PRO A 47 -6.24 -0.31 -6.97
CA PRO A 47 -5.99 -0.87 -8.30
C PRO A 47 -6.79 -0.15 -9.39
N ARG A 48 -6.20 0.02 -10.59
CA ARG A 48 -6.83 0.77 -11.70
C ARG A 48 -8.22 0.25 -12.10
N LEU A 49 -8.42 -1.07 -12.10
CA LEU A 49 -9.71 -1.68 -12.42
C LEU A 49 -10.75 -1.35 -11.36
N PHE A 50 -10.37 -1.42 -10.08
CA PHE A 50 -11.24 -1.03 -8.97
C PHE A 50 -11.57 0.46 -9.02
N MET A 51 -10.59 1.34 -9.31
CA MET A 51 -10.86 2.78 -9.48
C MET A 51 -11.88 3.08 -10.59
N LYS A 52 -11.85 2.33 -11.71
CA LYS A 52 -12.89 2.47 -12.74
C LYS A 52 -14.26 2.09 -12.19
N GLN A 53 -14.35 1.01 -11.42
CA GLN A 53 -15.57 0.60 -10.76
C GLN A 53 -16.08 1.66 -9.77
N VAL A 54 -15.20 2.24 -8.95
CA VAL A 54 -15.53 3.32 -8.02
C VAL A 54 -16.12 4.53 -8.74
N ILE A 55 -15.53 4.92 -9.88
CA ILE A 55 -16.03 6.03 -10.71
C ILE A 55 -17.40 5.68 -11.30
N THR A 56 -17.55 4.48 -11.88
CA THR A 56 -18.81 4.03 -12.51
C THR A 56 -19.95 3.92 -11.48
N PHE A 57 -19.66 3.38 -10.29
CA PHE A 57 -20.64 3.24 -9.22
C PHE A 57 -20.82 4.53 -8.41
N GLN A 58 -19.97 5.54 -8.61
CA GLN A 58 -19.96 6.76 -7.81
C GLN A 58 -19.83 6.47 -6.29
N GLU A 59 -19.20 5.35 -5.95
CA GLU A 59 -19.10 4.81 -4.60
C GLU A 59 -17.80 3.99 -4.46
N CYS A 60 -17.07 4.19 -3.37
CA CYS A 60 -15.94 3.33 -3.00
C CYS A 60 -16.36 2.39 -1.88
N ALA A 61 -16.88 1.21 -2.25
CA ALA A 61 -17.25 0.18 -1.30
C ALA A 61 -16.17 -0.91 -1.26
N ILE A 62 -15.65 -1.19 -0.07
CA ILE A 62 -14.61 -2.21 0.14
C ILE A 62 -15.21 -3.35 0.97
N LEU A 63 -15.04 -4.59 0.49
CA LEU A 63 -15.41 -5.79 1.23
C LEU A 63 -14.49 -6.01 2.42
N ILE A 64 -15.07 -6.20 3.60
CA ILE A 64 -14.36 -6.53 4.83
C ILE A 64 -14.01 -8.02 4.80
N ARG A 65 -12.71 -8.31 4.79
CA ARG A 65 -12.19 -9.69 4.72
C ARG A 65 -11.38 -10.05 5.96
N GLN A 66 -11.36 -11.34 6.30
CA GLN A 66 -10.66 -11.87 7.46
C GLN A 66 -9.18 -11.41 7.57
N PRO A 67 -8.36 -11.42 6.50
CA PRO A 67 -6.95 -11.03 6.64
C PRO A 67 -6.74 -9.57 7.06
N ALA A 68 -7.67 -8.67 6.71
CA ALA A 68 -7.59 -7.28 7.14
C ALA A 68 -7.89 -7.15 8.64
N ILE A 69 -8.94 -7.84 9.11
CA ILE A 69 -9.34 -7.88 10.52
C ILE A 69 -8.24 -8.50 11.38
N GLU A 70 -7.63 -9.59 10.90
CA GLU A 70 -6.52 -10.25 11.56
C GLU A 70 -5.34 -9.29 11.79
N VAL A 71 -4.88 -8.59 10.74
CA VAL A 71 -3.78 -7.63 10.86
C VAL A 71 -4.16 -6.46 11.78
N MET A 72 -5.38 -5.91 11.67
CA MET A 72 -5.85 -4.83 12.55
C MET A 72 -5.90 -5.28 14.03
N SER A 73 -6.29 -6.53 14.27
CA SER A 73 -6.26 -7.14 15.61
C SER A 73 -4.83 -7.24 16.14
N TYR A 74 -3.87 -7.69 15.33
CA TYR A 74 -2.47 -7.73 15.76
C TYR A 74 -1.92 -6.33 16.06
N LEU A 75 -2.23 -5.35 15.22
CA LEU A 75 -1.81 -3.96 15.42
C LEU A 75 -2.37 -3.38 16.72
N SER A 76 -3.65 -3.62 17.03
CA SER A 76 -4.25 -3.09 18.26
C SER A 76 -3.67 -3.69 19.55
N GLN A 77 -3.13 -4.91 19.48
CA GLN A 77 -2.54 -5.63 20.62
C GLN A 77 -1.01 -5.52 20.70
N THR A 78 -0.38 -4.84 19.74
CA THR A 78 1.09 -4.77 19.65
C THR A 78 1.68 -3.89 20.76
N ASP A 79 2.75 -4.38 21.39
CA ASP A 79 3.61 -3.59 22.28
C ASP A 79 4.57 -2.73 21.46
N TYR A 80 4.23 -1.45 21.30
CA TYR A 80 4.99 -0.48 20.50
C TYR A 80 6.33 -0.06 21.10
N THR A 81 6.66 -0.50 22.31
CA THR A 81 8.00 -0.29 22.89
C THR A 81 9.05 -1.25 22.31
N ARG A 82 8.60 -2.35 21.68
CA ARG A 82 9.45 -3.36 21.05
C ARG A 82 9.77 -3.02 19.59
N PRO A 83 10.78 -3.69 19.01
CA PRO A 83 11.04 -3.64 17.57
C PRO A 83 9.79 -3.84 16.73
N VAL A 84 9.74 -3.15 15.58
CA VAL A 84 8.57 -3.18 14.70
C VAL A 84 8.24 -4.58 14.20
N ASN A 85 6.95 -4.94 14.27
CA ASN A 85 6.45 -6.19 13.69
C ASN A 85 6.33 -6.07 12.16
N LYS A 86 6.71 -7.15 11.46
CA LYS A 86 6.64 -7.29 10.00
C LYS A 86 5.50 -8.25 9.64
N TYR A 87 4.50 -7.78 8.88
CA TYR A 87 3.39 -8.58 8.36
C TYR A 87 3.49 -8.66 6.83
N VAL A 88 3.40 -9.86 6.26
CA VAL A 88 3.52 -10.06 4.81
C VAL A 88 2.27 -10.72 4.25
N LEU A 89 1.47 -9.94 3.52
CA LEU A 89 0.33 -10.42 2.75
C LEU A 89 0.81 -11.22 1.53
N TYR A 90 0.38 -12.46 1.40
CA TYR A 90 0.71 -13.33 0.26
C TYR A 90 -0.51 -14.13 -0.19
N GLY A 91 -0.49 -14.63 -1.42
CA GLY A 91 -1.61 -15.35 -2.01
C GLY A 91 -1.59 -15.24 -3.53
N LYS A 92 -2.41 -16.07 -4.19
CA LYS A 92 -2.50 -16.14 -5.66
C LYS A 92 -2.70 -14.76 -6.30
N PHE A 93 -2.36 -14.63 -7.58
CA PHE A 93 -2.73 -13.45 -8.33
C PHE A 93 -4.26 -13.21 -8.30
N GLY A 94 -4.67 -11.95 -8.09
CA GLY A 94 -6.09 -11.55 -8.16
C GLY A 94 -6.92 -11.70 -6.89
N VAL A 95 -6.36 -12.21 -5.79
CA VAL A 95 -7.08 -12.43 -4.50
C VAL A 95 -7.38 -11.16 -3.67
N GLY A 96 -6.98 -9.98 -4.15
CA GLY A 96 -7.32 -8.71 -3.48
C GLY A 96 -6.33 -8.22 -2.41
N LYS A 97 -5.07 -8.67 -2.41
CA LYS A 97 -4.02 -8.21 -1.48
C LYS A 97 -3.92 -6.68 -1.38
N SER A 98 -3.90 -5.98 -2.52
CA SER A 98 -3.84 -4.51 -2.57
C SER A 98 -5.07 -3.81 -1.96
N ILE A 99 -6.26 -4.42 -2.08
CA ILE A 99 -7.50 -3.89 -1.48
C ILE A 99 -7.48 -4.08 0.04
N ILE A 100 -7.00 -5.23 0.52
CA ILE A 100 -6.77 -5.48 1.95
C ILE A 100 -5.76 -4.47 2.50
N LEU A 101 -4.65 -4.24 1.78
CA LEU A 101 -3.67 -3.23 2.16
C LEU A 101 -4.29 -1.83 2.23
N SER A 102 -5.18 -1.48 1.30
CA SER A 102 -5.92 -0.21 1.31
C SER A 102 -6.88 -0.09 2.51
N HIS A 103 -7.52 -1.19 2.92
CA HIS A 103 -8.37 -1.23 4.11
C HIS A 103 -7.55 -1.01 5.39
N ILE A 104 -6.37 -1.66 5.50
CA ILE A 104 -5.44 -1.45 6.61
C ILE A 104 -4.89 0.00 6.59
N LEU A 105 -4.64 0.58 5.42
CA LEU A 105 -4.19 1.97 5.28
C LEU A 105 -5.23 2.96 5.82
N HIS A 106 -6.50 2.71 5.53
CA HIS A 106 -7.60 3.51 6.05
C HIS A 106 -7.70 3.41 7.58
N TYR A 107 -7.60 2.19 8.14
CA TYR A 107 -7.51 2.00 9.59
C TYR A 107 -6.34 2.78 10.21
N ALA A 108 -5.15 2.66 9.63
CA ALA A 108 -3.95 3.33 10.13
C ALA A 108 -4.08 4.86 10.10
N SER A 109 -4.72 5.42 9.08
CA SER A 109 -5.00 6.85 8.99
C SER A 109 -5.88 7.34 10.15
N LEU A 110 -6.95 6.61 10.47
CA LEU A 110 -7.86 6.98 11.56
C LEU A 110 -7.25 6.80 12.95
N GLN A 111 -6.30 5.88 13.08
CA GLN A 111 -5.52 5.67 14.30
C GLN A 111 -4.32 6.63 14.44
N ASN A 112 -4.22 7.67 13.58
CA ASN A 112 -3.16 8.67 13.59
C ASN A 112 -1.74 8.09 13.44
N TYR A 113 -1.59 7.03 12.64
CA TYR A 113 -0.26 6.60 12.19
C TYR A 113 0.25 7.56 11.11
N LEU A 114 1.54 7.86 11.17
CA LEU A 114 2.28 8.46 10.08
C LEU A 114 2.52 7.41 9.00
N LEU A 115 1.89 7.61 7.84
CA LEU A 115 1.81 6.64 6.76
C LEU A 115 3.01 6.78 5.81
N VAL A 116 3.82 5.74 5.73
CA VAL A 116 4.89 5.57 4.72
C VAL A 116 4.40 4.55 3.70
N HIS A 117 3.67 5.01 2.68
CA HIS A 117 2.96 4.13 1.75
C HIS A 117 3.56 4.14 0.34
N ILE A 118 3.85 2.94 -0.18
CA ILE A 118 4.13 2.68 -1.60
C ILE A 118 3.01 1.80 -2.14
N TYR A 119 2.17 2.37 -3.01
CA TYR A 119 1.02 1.65 -3.55
C TYR A 119 1.37 0.57 -4.60
N TRP A 120 2.56 0.63 -5.20
CA TRP A 120 3.04 -0.41 -6.12
C TRP A 120 4.56 -0.27 -6.36
N GLY A 121 5.37 -1.03 -5.63
CA GLY A 121 6.84 -0.95 -5.71
C GLY A 121 7.40 -1.25 -7.08
N ALA A 122 6.79 -2.20 -7.81
CA ALA A 122 7.29 -2.59 -9.14
C ALA A 122 7.22 -1.47 -10.19
N ARG A 123 6.44 -0.40 -9.96
CA ARG A 123 6.40 0.77 -10.85
C ARG A 123 7.77 1.41 -10.98
N TRP A 124 8.51 1.56 -9.89
CA TRP A 124 9.82 2.22 -9.89
C TRP A 124 10.87 1.50 -10.74
N PHE A 125 10.67 0.20 -10.99
CA PHE A 125 11.61 -0.61 -11.76
C PHE A 125 11.12 -0.94 -13.17
N LYS A 126 9.86 -0.62 -13.52
CA LYS A 126 9.24 -1.00 -14.80
C LYS A 126 8.65 0.17 -15.59
N ASP A 127 8.07 1.14 -14.91
CA ASP A 127 7.33 2.25 -15.51
C ASP A 127 7.75 3.58 -14.87
N MET A 128 9.07 3.74 -14.68
CA MET A 128 9.71 4.95 -14.20
C MET A 128 9.49 6.11 -15.18
N LYS A 129 9.42 7.33 -14.64
CA LYS A 129 9.18 8.53 -15.44
C LYS A 129 10.46 9.16 -15.97
N GLU A 130 11.49 9.17 -15.15
CA GLU A 130 12.82 9.70 -15.47
C GLU A 130 13.86 8.94 -14.67
N VAL A 131 15.02 8.73 -15.28
CA VAL A 131 16.19 8.13 -14.63
C VAL A 131 17.36 9.10 -14.81
N ALA A 132 18.05 9.41 -13.73
CA ALA A 132 19.22 10.27 -13.75
C ALA A 132 20.35 9.66 -12.89
N THR A 133 21.60 9.99 -13.18
CA THR A 133 22.72 9.61 -12.29
C THR A 133 22.62 10.37 -10.98
N SER A 134 22.75 9.67 -9.86
CA SER A 134 22.60 10.29 -8.55
C SER A 134 23.75 11.23 -8.25
N VAL A 135 23.41 12.46 -7.84
CA VAL A 135 24.39 13.47 -7.40
C VAL A 135 24.81 13.22 -5.95
N LEU A 136 23.90 12.70 -5.13
CA LEU A 136 24.11 12.52 -3.68
C LEU A 136 24.62 11.12 -3.33
N SER A 137 24.39 10.12 -4.19
CA SER A 137 24.81 8.74 -3.98
C SER A 137 25.60 8.24 -5.20
N PRO A 138 26.92 8.51 -5.27
CA PRO A 138 27.74 8.12 -6.41
C PRO A 138 27.60 6.62 -6.75
N GLY A 139 27.35 6.32 -8.03
CA GLY A 139 27.14 4.95 -8.51
C GLY A 139 25.70 4.42 -8.45
N CYS A 140 24.76 5.22 -7.92
CA CYS A 140 23.33 4.93 -7.96
C CYS A 140 22.61 5.76 -9.05
N MET A 141 21.41 5.30 -9.43
CA MET A 141 20.48 6.02 -10.29
C MET A 141 19.34 6.60 -9.45
N ASP A 142 19.05 7.88 -9.66
CA ASP A 142 17.91 8.60 -9.11
C ASP A 142 16.67 8.46 -10.00
N LEU A 143 15.50 8.45 -9.36
CA LEU A 143 14.18 8.53 -10.00
C LEU A 143 13.50 9.84 -9.57
N PRO A 144 13.98 11.02 -10.03
CA PRO A 144 13.60 12.31 -9.46
C PRO A 144 12.10 12.61 -9.56
N ILE A 145 11.46 12.25 -10.69
CA ILE A 145 10.02 12.44 -10.87
C ILE A 145 9.20 11.54 -9.95
N ASP A 146 9.52 10.25 -9.89
CA ASP A 146 8.77 9.32 -9.04
C ASP A 146 8.98 9.62 -7.54
N ALA A 147 10.18 10.09 -7.14
CA ALA A 147 10.46 10.56 -5.79
C ALA A 147 9.64 11.82 -5.43
N GLY A 148 9.58 12.82 -6.31
CA GLY A 148 8.76 14.01 -6.12
C GLY A 148 7.26 13.69 -6.05
N MET A 149 6.77 12.76 -6.88
CA MET A 149 5.39 12.27 -6.80
C MET A 149 5.12 11.58 -5.46
N TRP A 150 6.04 10.75 -4.97
CA TRP A 150 5.90 10.10 -3.67
C TRP A 150 5.92 11.11 -2.52
N LEU A 151 6.80 12.12 -2.53
CA LEU A 151 6.81 13.19 -1.53
C LEU A 151 5.48 13.95 -1.49
N LYS A 152 4.90 14.24 -2.66
CA LYS A 152 3.59 14.88 -2.76
C LYS A 152 2.48 14.01 -2.18
N GLN A 153 2.50 12.70 -2.47
CA GLN A 153 1.58 11.72 -1.89
C GLN A 153 1.74 11.68 -0.36
N PHE A 154 2.98 11.53 0.13
CA PHE A 154 3.28 11.48 1.56
C PHE A 154 2.78 12.72 2.30
N LYS A 155 3.01 13.91 1.73
CA LYS A 155 2.50 15.18 2.28
C LYS A 155 0.98 15.16 2.41
N ILE A 156 0.27 14.76 1.37
CA ILE A 156 -1.21 14.79 1.35
C ILE A 156 -1.81 13.76 2.32
N GLN A 157 -1.28 12.54 2.34
CA GLN A 157 -1.76 11.48 3.23
C GLN A 157 -1.60 11.86 4.71
N ASN A 158 -0.53 12.58 5.05
CA ASN A 158 -0.13 12.87 6.42
C ASN A 158 -0.31 14.34 6.85
N LEU A 159 -0.84 15.21 5.99
CA LEU A 159 -0.82 16.67 6.21
C LEU A 159 -1.39 17.07 7.57
N LYS A 160 -2.56 16.51 7.92
CA LYS A 160 -3.25 16.77 9.19
C LYS A 160 -2.37 16.39 10.38
N LEU A 161 -1.74 15.22 10.34
CA LEU A 161 -0.90 14.70 11.41
C LEU A 161 0.43 15.46 11.49
N LEU A 162 1.09 15.72 10.36
CA LEU A 162 2.34 16.48 10.30
C LEU A 162 2.19 17.93 10.76
N SER A 163 1.00 18.52 10.60
CA SER A 163 0.73 19.87 11.12
C SER A 163 0.57 19.90 12.65
N GLN A 164 0.25 18.75 13.25
CA GLN A 164 0.10 18.59 14.70
C GLN A 164 1.40 18.15 15.36
N LEU A 165 2.16 17.29 14.68
CA LEU A 165 3.46 16.82 15.14
C LEU A 165 4.53 17.85 14.78
N ASP A 166 5.09 18.56 15.76
CA ASP A 166 6.23 19.48 15.58
C ASP A 166 7.54 18.71 15.31
N LEU A 167 7.55 17.92 14.23
CA LEU A 167 8.71 17.14 13.82
C LEU A 167 9.70 18.02 13.08
N LYS A 168 10.94 17.94 13.52
CA LYS A 168 12.05 18.72 12.99
C LYS A 168 13.20 17.80 12.62
N VAL A 169 13.96 18.17 11.61
CA VAL A 169 15.17 17.45 11.22
C VAL A 169 16.20 17.52 12.34
N THR A 170 16.87 16.40 12.61
CA THR A 170 17.82 16.27 13.72
C THR A 170 19.24 16.68 13.35
N LYS A 171 19.56 16.77 12.06
CA LYS A 171 20.87 17.16 11.55
C LYS A 171 20.78 18.02 10.29
N ASP A 172 21.93 18.58 9.91
CA ASP A 172 22.08 19.33 8.66
C ASP A 172 22.13 18.40 7.45
N TYR A 173 21.40 18.76 6.39
CA TYR A 173 21.40 18.09 5.10
C TYR A 173 21.88 19.08 4.01
N SER A 174 23.05 18.81 3.44
CA SER A 174 23.63 19.61 2.34
C SER A 174 23.25 19.01 0.98
N TRP A 175 22.53 19.75 0.15
CA TRP A 175 22.08 19.30 -1.18
C TRP A 175 23.05 19.72 -2.28
N ASN A 176 23.66 20.89 -2.12
CA ASN A 176 24.76 21.41 -2.93
C ASN A 176 25.57 22.44 -2.11
N GLN A 177 26.51 23.14 -2.75
CA GLN A 177 27.35 24.15 -2.07
C GLN A 177 26.57 25.34 -1.48
N ARG A 178 25.31 25.58 -1.89
CA ARG A 178 24.51 26.75 -1.50
C ARG A 178 23.22 26.39 -0.75
N GLU A 179 22.63 25.24 -1.03
CA GLU A 179 21.36 24.79 -0.46
C GLU A 179 21.63 23.76 0.64
N ILE A 180 21.36 24.16 1.89
CA ILE A 180 21.46 23.34 3.09
C ILE A 180 20.12 23.43 3.82
N THR A 181 19.59 22.30 4.26
CA THR A 181 18.49 22.25 5.23
C THR A 181 19.11 22.06 6.61
N SER A 182 19.04 23.10 7.43
CA SER A 182 19.65 23.12 8.76
C SER A 182 18.89 22.24 9.76
N GLN A 183 19.60 21.81 10.80
CA GLN A 183 19.03 21.19 11.97
C GLN A 183 17.89 22.06 12.51
N SER A 184 16.85 21.41 13.05
CA SER A 184 15.62 22.02 13.57
C SER A 184 14.63 22.57 12.54
N THR A 185 14.93 22.50 11.23
CA THR A 185 13.93 22.81 10.18
C THR A 185 12.73 21.84 10.27
N PRO A 186 11.48 22.34 10.18
CA PRO A 186 10.29 21.49 10.16
C PRO A 186 10.31 20.47 9.00
N ILE A 187 9.85 19.24 9.26
CA ILE A 187 9.82 18.18 8.24
C ILE A 187 8.97 18.59 7.02
N LEU A 188 7.91 19.38 7.22
CA LEU A 188 7.08 19.90 6.11
C LEU A 188 7.89 20.74 5.12
N GLU A 189 8.82 21.58 5.60
CA GLU A 189 9.68 22.39 4.74
C GLU A 189 10.69 21.53 3.98
N LEU A 190 11.22 20.47 4.60
CA LEU A 190 12.07 19.48 3.93
C LEU A 190 11.31 18.81 2.78
N ILE A 191 10.04 18.42 3.01
CA ILE A 191 9.20 17.81 1.99
C ILE A 191 8.93 18.79 0.84
N ASP A 192 8.58 20.03 1.15
CA ASP A 192 8.34 21.07 0.15
C ASP A 192 9.59 21.40 -0.67
N PHE A 193 10.77 21.40 -0.04
CA PHE A 193 12.02 21.52 -0.75
C PHE A 193 12.19 20.40 -1.79
N GLY A 194 11.96 19.13 -1.42
CA GLY A 194 12.08 18.01 -2.35
C GLY A 194 11.04 18.01 -3.49
N ILE A 195 9.82 18.50 -3.23
CA ILE A 195 8.78 18.66 -4.25
C ILE A 195 9.18 19.74 -5.25
N ASN A 196 9.69 20.89 -4.77
CA ASN A 196 10.08 22.02 -5.62
C ASN A 196 11.43 21.82 -6.33
N ARG A 197 12.34 21.05 -5.72
CA ARG A 197 13.68 20.73 -6.25
C ARG A 197 13.78 19.23 -6.57
N MET A 198 13.05 18.81 -7.60
CA MET A 198 12.95 17.40 -7.98
C MET A 198 14.30 16.69 -8.20
N LYS A 199 15.35 17.43 -8.63
CA LYS A 199 16.73 16.93 -8.74
C LYS A 199 17.25 16.29 -7.43
N TYR A 200 16.85 16.81 -6.27
CA TYR A 200 17.27 16.32 -4.96
C TYR A 200 16.21 15.46 -4.27
N ALA A 201 15.08 15.19 -4.93
CA ALA A 201 13.94 14.50 -4.32
C ALA A 201 14.30 13.13 -3.75
N CYS A 202 15.13 12.33 -4.43
CA CYS A 202 15.55 11.02 -3.91
C CYS A 202 16.33 11.15 -2.59
N GLY A 203 17.23 12.13 -2.50
CA GLY A 203 17.97 12.40 -1.25
C GLY A 203 17.07 12.95 -0.15
N VAL A 204 16.08 13.77 -0.49
CA VAL A 204 15.06 14.25 0.46
C VAL A 204 14.23 13.09 1.00
N VAL A 205 13.86 12.12 0.17
CA VAL A 205 13.17 10.90 0.62
C VAL A 205 14.04 10.12 1.59
N ASP A 206 15.32 9.91 1.28
CA ASP A 206 16.26 9.22 2.20
C ASP A 206 16.40 9.95 3.54
N ALA A 207 16.58 11.27 3.52
CA ALA A 207 16.61 12.09 4.73
C ALA A 207 15.30 11.96 5.53
N LEU A 208 14.15 12.12 4.87
CA LEU A 208 12.84 12.06 5.50
C LEU A 208 12.59 10.71 6.19
N ILE A 209 12.89 9.61 5.51
CA ILE A 209 12.69 8.26 6.06
C ILE A 209 13.56 8.03 7.30
N ARG A 210 14.82 8.50 7.30
CA ARG A 210 15.70 8.42 8.47
C ARG A 210 15.18 9.26 9.63
N GLU A 211 14.72 10.49 9.38
CA GLU A 211 14.15 11.35 10.42
C GLU A 211 12.85 10.77 11.00
N ILE A 212 12.00 10.16 10.17
CA ILE A 212 10.78 9.47 10.62
C ILE A 212 11.14 8.28 11.52
N LYS A 213 12.12 7.47 11.12
CA LYS A 213 12.59 6.34 11.92
C LYS A 213 13.12 6.80 13.28
N LEU A 214 13.90 7.88 13.33
CA LEU A 214 14.36 8.50 14.57
C LEU A 214 13.20 9.07 15.42
N ALA A 215 12.25 9.77 14.80
CA ALA A 215 11.09 10.33 15.48
C ALA A 215 10.18 9.24 16.08
N SER A 216 10.01 8.12 15.36
CA SER A 216 9.26 6.97 15.82
C SER A 216 9.91 6.35 17.04
N THR A 217 11.20 6.04 16.97
CA THR A 217 11.98 5.49 18.10
C THR A 217 11.99 6.42 19.32
N ALA A 218 11.99 7.74 19.09
CA ALA A 218 11.89 8.73 20.17
C ALA A 218 10.47 8.88 20.75
N GLY A 219 9.49 8.11 20.29
CA GLY A 219 8.11 8.16 20.76
C GLY A 219 7.31 9.37 20.27
N LYS A 220 7.84 10.16 19.34
CA LYS A 220 7.20 11.40 18.86
C LYS A 220 6.03 11.14 17.91
N CYS A 221 6.07 10.03 17.16
CA CYS A 221 5.01 9.64 16.25
C CYS A 221 4.93 8.12 16.14
N LYS A 222 3.75 7.59 15.80
CA LYS A 222 3.59 6.18 15.44
C LYS A 222 3.70 6.04 13.93
N THR A 223 4.56 5.15 13.42
CA THR A 223 4.75 5.02 11.96
C THR A 223 4.19 3.71 11.42
N MET A 224 3.49 3.77 10.29
CA MET A 224 2.98 2.61 9.55
C MET A 224 3.65 2.56 8.18
N VAL A 225 4.50 1.56 7.95
CA VAL A 225 5.13 1.31 6.64
C VAL A 225 4.28 0.33 5.85
N MET A 226 3.84 0.73 4.65
CA MET A 226 2.97 -0.07 3.81
C MET A 226 3.51 -0.14 2.39
N ILE A 227 3.89 -1.33 1.91
CA ILE A 227 4.49 -1.49 0.58
C ILE A 227 3.80 -2.63 -0.17
N ASP A 228 3.11 -2.28 -1.25
CA ASP A 228 2.53 -3.26 -2.17
C ASP A 228 3.60 -3.75 -3.18
N GLY A 229 3.72 -5.06 -3.34
CA GLY A 229 4.67 -5.68 -4.27
C GLY A 229 6.13 -5.56 -3.82
N PHE A 230 6.41 -5.72 -2.53
CA PHE A 230 7.75 -5.58 -1.93
C PHE A 230 8.81 -6.47 -2.60
N ASN A 231 8.42 -7.62 -3.14
CA ASN A 231 9.32 -8.50 -3.87
C ASN A 231 9.91 -7.88 -5.16
N SER A 232 9.47 -6.68 -5.59
CA SER A 232 10.16 -5.93 -6.64
C SER A 232 11.54 -5.42 -6.22
N PHE A 233 11.78 -5.21 -4.93
CA PHE A 233 13.06 -4.72 -4.39
C PHE A 233 14.16 -5.79 -4.46
N THR A 234 13.80 -7.07 -4.60
CA THR A 234 14.73 -8.18 -4.79
C THR A 234 14.68 -8.76 -6.20
N SER A 235 14.07 -8.05 -7.15
CA SER A 235 14.02 -8.49 -8.54
C SER A 235 15.39 -8.35 -9.20
N ASN A 236 15.82 -9.37 -9.94
CA ASN A 236 17.04 -9.28 -10.76
C ASN A 236 16.81 -8.46 -12.04
N HIS A 237 15.55 -8.23 -12.41
CA HIS A 237 15.18 -7.58 -13.65
C HIS A 237 14.48 -6.24 -13.40
N THR A 238 15.15 -5.15 -13.76
CA THR A 238 14.56 -3.82 -13.90
C THR A 238 14.51 -3.43 -15.39
N ARG A 239 13.84 -2.32 -15.71
CA ARG A 239 13.93 -1.64 -17.01
C ARG A 239 14.82 -0.40 -16.95
N ILE A 240 15.69 -0.32 -15.93
CA ILE A 240 16.64 0.76 -15.75
C ILE A 240 17.96 0.29 -16.34
N PHE A 241 18.56 1.10 -17.19
CA PHE A 241 19.82 0.79 -17.86
C PHE A 241 20.83 1.90 -17.59
N ASP A 242 22.10 1.53 -17.47
CA ASP A 242 23.20 2.50 -17.50
C ASP A 242 23.57 2.88 -18.94
N ASP A 243 24.57 3.75 -19.07
CA ASP A 243 25.09 4.21 -20.37
C ASP A 243 25.63 3.05 -21.23
N ASN A 244 26.04 1.94 -20.60
CA ASN A 244 26.51 0.73 -21.25
C ASN A 244 25.39 -0.26 -21.58
N LYS A 245 24.11 0.13 -21.38
CA LYS A 245 22.92 -0.71 -21.56
C LYS A 245 22.85 -1.92 -20.64
N MET A 246 23.57 -1.90 -19.52
CA MET A 246 23.50 -2.93 -18.49
C MET A 246 22.32 -2.66 -17.55
N ILE A 247 21.62 -3.72 -17.16
CA ILE A 247 20.48 -3.63 -16.24
C ILE A 247 20.98 -3.18 -14.87
N ILE A 248 20.37 -2.13 -14.33
CA ILE A 248 20.65 -1.63 -12.99
C ILE A 248 19.77 -2.37 -11.98
N PRO A 249 20.34 -3.07 -10.98
CA PRO A 249 19.55 -3.77 -9.96
C PRO A 249 18.85 -2.77 -9.02
N PRO A 250 17.75 -3.17 -8.34
CA PRO A 250 17.02 -2.30 -7.40
C PRO A 250 17.90 -1.65 -6.32
N LYS A 251 18.95 -2.35 -5.85
CA LYS A 251 19.88 -1.85 -4.84
C LYS A 251 20.69 -0.62 -5.27
N LYS A 252 20.82 -0.40 -6.58
CA LYS A 252 21.49 0.77 -7.17
C LYS A 252 20.49 1.87 -7.55
N VAL A 253 19.23 1.75 -7.17
CA VAL A 253 18.21 2.79 -7.34
C VAL A 253 18.08 3.54 -6.03
N SER A 254 18.54 4.79 -5.97
CA SER A 254 18.62 5.56 -4.72
C SER A 254 17.27 5.71 -4.03
N LEU A 255 16.18 5.88 -4.78
CA LEU A 255 14.81 5.96 -4.25
C LEU A 255 14.40 4.67 -3.54
N ALA A 256 14.89 3.51 -3.95
CA ALA A 256 14.49 2.22 -3.36
C ALA A 256 15.20 1.94 -2.03
N ILE A 257 16.42 2.44 -1.85
CA ILE A 257 17.27 2.20 -0.68
C ILE A 257 16.58 2.56 0.65
N PRO A 258 16.00 3.76 0.84
CA PRO A 258 15.41 4.10 2.13
C PRO A 258 14.19 3.23 2.49
N PHE A 259 13.43 2.76 1.51
CA PHE A 259 12.30 1.87 1.76
C PHE A 259 12.72 0.43 2.04
N TRP A 260 13.87 0.02 1.50
CA TRP A 260 14.51 -1.21 1.95
C TRP A 260 14.98 -1.07 3.41
N ASP A 261 15.61 0.05 3.77
CA ASP A 261 16.13 0.27 5.12
C ASP A 261 15.04 0.38 6.21
N ILE A 262 13.94 1.10 5.94
CA ILE A 262 12.85 1.25 6.93
C ILE A 262 12.10 -0.07 7.20
N THR A 263 12.27 -1.09 6.36
CA THR A 263 11.68 -2.42 6.60
C THR A 263 12.50 -3.33 7.51
N LYS A 264 13.66 -2.85 7.99
CA LYS A 264 14.40 -3.50 9.09
C LYS A 264 13.68 -3.29 10.43
N ASP A 265 14.01 -4.12 11.40
CA ASP A 265 13.48 -4.14 12.76
C ASP A 265 14.40 -3.43 13.79
N ASP A 266 15.27 -2.54 13.32
CA ASP A 266 16.19 -1.74 14.15
C ASP A 266 15.54 -0.46 14.73
N TRP A 267 14.21 -0.39 14.76
CA TRP A 267 13.43 0.73 15.27
C TRP A 267 12.11 0.25 15.89
N CYS A 268 11.43 1.12 16.65
CA CYS A 268 10.20 0.80 17.37
C CYS A 268 9.11 1.86 17.17
N ASN A 269 7.98 1.69 17.88
CA ASN A 269 6.80 2.56 17.81
C ASN A 269 6.11 2.61 16.44
N GLY A 270 6.17 1.51 15.71
CA GLY A 270 5.53 1.39 14.41
C GLY A 270 5.22 -0.04 14.02
N ALA A 271 4.77 -0.23 12.78
CA ALA A 271 4.54 -1.54 12.19
C ALA A 271 4.81 -1.50 10.68
N ILE A 272 5.14 -2.66 10.13
CA ILE A 272 5.44 -2.86 8.72
C ILE A 272 4.43 -3.85 8.14
N VAL A 273 3.66 -3.44 7.13
CA VAL A 273 2.70 -4.28 6.40
C VAL A 273 3.07 -4.30 4.93
N LEU A 274 3.53 -5.45 4.44
CA LEU A 274 4.01 -5.63 3.07
C LEU A 274 3.08 -6.57 2.32
N SER A 275 3.09 -6.50 0.99
CA SER A 275 2.55 -7.56 0.14
C SER A 275 3.64 -8.11 -0.78
N VAL A 276 3.49 -9.38 -1.16
CA VAL A 276 4.26 -9.99 -2.25
C VAL A 276 3.32 -10.43 -3.36
N ASP A 277 3.71 -10.19 -4.61
CA ASP A 277 2.88 -10.51 -5.77
C ASP A 277 3.70 -11.01 -6.98
N GLU A 278 3.17 -11.99 -7.69
CA GLU A 278 3.78 -12.58 -8.89
C GLU A 278 4.02 -11.53 -9.98
N LYS A 279 3.14 -10.51 -10.10
CA LYS A 279 3.31 -9.41 -11.06
C LYS A 279 4.39 -8.40 -10.66
N ALA A 280 4.79 -8.35 -9.40
CA ALA A 280 5.88 -7.48 -8.98
C ALA A 280 7.22 -7.96 -9.57
N ASN A 281 7.36 -9.26 -9.84
CA ASN A 281 8.51 -9.86 -10.52
C ASN A 281 8.27 -10.15 -12.01
N LYS A 282 9.35 -10.34 -12.77
CA LYS A 282 9.31 -10.83 -14.17
C LYS A 282 9.63 -12.32 -14.24
N GLU A 283 10.61 -12.77 -13.47
CA GLU A 283 11.17 -14.13 -13.55
C GLU A 283 10.39 -15.12 -12.67
N ARG A 284 10.11 -14.74 -11.42
CA ARG A 284 9.52 -15.61 -10.40
C ARG A 284 8.01 -15.46 -10.37
N ARG A 285 7.31 -16.31 -11.14
CA ARG A 285 5.83 -16.27 -11.31
C ARG A 285 5.15 -17.63 -11.16
N GLU A 286 5.90 -18.68 -10.88
CA GLU A 286 5.36 -20.04 -10.79
C GLU A 286 4.70 -20.33 -9.44
N SER A 287 5.02 -19.52 -8.43
CA SER A 287 4.50 -19.67 -7.07
C SER A 287 4.29 -18.32 -6.42
N TYR A 288 3.21 -18.21 -5.65
CA TYR A 288 2.89 -17.02 -4.85
C TYR A 288 3.49 -17.05 -3.44
N LEU A 289 4.25 -18.09 -3.08
CA LEU A 289 4.79 -18.25 -1.73
C LEU A 289 5.89 -17.20 -1.45
N PRO A 290 5.95 -16.62 -0.23
CA PRO A 290 6.91 -15.56 0.10
C PRO A 290 8.36 -15.97 -0.14
N ARG A 291 8.77 -17.17 0.28
CA ARG A 291 10.15 -17.67 0.09
C ARG A 291 10.57 -17.69 -1.38
N TYR A 292 9.67 -18.07 -2.28
CA TYR A 292 9.93 -18.08 -3.70
C TYR A 292 9.98 -16.65 -4.26
N LEU A 293 8.94 -15.85 -4.01
CA LEU A 293 8.83 -14.49 -4.56
C LEU A 293 9.91 -13.52 -4.05
N LEU A 294 10.26 -13.59 -2.76
CA LEU A 294 11.30 -12.76 -2.14
C LEU A 294 12.70 -13.27 -2.49
N GLY A 295 12.86 -14.59 -2.61
CA GLY A 295 14.15 -15.24 -2.79
C GLY A 295 14.96 -15.18 -1.50
N LYS A 296 16.19 -15.70 -1.54
CA LYS A 296 17.03 -15.81 -0.34
C LYS A 296 17.20 -14.46 0.37
N GLU A 297 17.66 -13.45 -0.36
CA GLU A 297 17.94 -12.13 0.20
C GLU A 297 16.70 -11.46 0.81
N GLY A 298 15.58 -11.43 0.07
CA GLY A 298 14.38 -10.77 0.57
C GLY A 298 13.74 -11.50 1.74
N PHE A 299 13.87 -12.83 1.77
CA PHE A 299 13.37 -13.63 2.87
C PHE A 299 14.22 -13.40 4.13
N GLU A 300 15.55 -13.45 4.01
CA GLU A 300 16.49 -13.18 5.12
C GLU A 300 16.37 -11.75 5.66
N HIS A 301 16.13 -10.76 4.80
CA HIS A 301 15.91 -9.37 5.21
C HIS A 301 14.64 -9.17 6.03
N LEU A 302 13.57 -9.91 5.72
CA LEU A 302 12.29 -9.81 6.41
C LEU A 302 12.16 -10.77 7.61
N ASP A 303 13.03 -11.75 7.75
CA ASP A 303 12.99 -12.72 8.86
C ASP A 303 13.29 -12.01 10.20
N PRO A 304 12.53 -12.25 11.28
CA PRO A 304 11.23 -12.93 11.35
C PRO A 304 10.06 -12.04 10.91
N PHE A 305 9.10 -12.60 10.18
CA PHE A 305 7.84 -11.92 9.83
C PHE A 305 6.63 -12.83 10.01
N VAL A 306 5.45 -12.22 10.14
CA VAL A 306 4.15 -12.91 10.20
C VAL A 306 3.57 -13.04 8.79
N PRO A 307 3.50 -14.25 8.21
CA PRO A 307 2.88 -14.47 6.91
C PRO A 307 1.35 -14.44 7.04
N ILE A 308 0.68 -13.61 6.24
CA ILE A 308 -0.78 -13.49 6.22
C ILE A 308 -1.30 -13.97 4.87
N LEU A 309 -1.98 -15.12 4.85
CA LEU A 309 -2.54 -15.68 3.63
C LEU A 309 -3.80 -14.93 3.22
N VAL A 310 -3.87 -14.56 1.94
CA VAL A 310 -5.06 -14.01 1.31
C VAL A 310 -5.56 -15.02 0.28
N GLU A 311 -6.75 -15.55 0.53
CA GLU A 311 -7.38 -16.54 -0.33
C GLU A 311 -8.41 -15.92 -1.29
N ASP A 312 -8.89 -16.74 -2.22
CA ASP A 312 -10.08 -16.46 -3.01
C ASP A 312 -11.29 -16.19 -2.09
N TYR A 313 -12.41 -15.68 -2.61
CA TYR A 313 -13.57 -15.44 -1.75
C TYR A 313 -14.11 -16.74 -1.15
N ASN A 314 -14.51 -16.68 0.12
CA ASN A 314 -15.38 -17.72 0.67
C ASN A 314 -16.81 -17.57 0.11
N ALA A 315 -17.70 -18.52 0.41
CA ALA A 315 -19.06 -18.50 -0.13
C ALA A 315 -19.83 -17.21 0.25
N THR A 316 -19.74 -16.79 1.51
CA THR A 316 -20.45 -15.60 2.01
C THR A 316 -19.89 -14.30 1.42
N GLU A 317 -18.57 -14.19 1.27
CA GLU A 317 -17.89 -13.07 0.61
C GLU A 317 -18.30 -12.99 -0.87
N PHE A 318 -18.35 -14.14 -1.56
CA PHE A 318 -18.78 -14.22 -2.96
C PHE A 318 -20.24 -13.78 -3.13
N ASP A 319 -21.15 -14.32 -2.32
CA ASP A 319 -22.57 -13.97 -2.37
C ASP A 319 -22.78 -12.47 -2.10
N SER A 320 -22.06 -11.92 -1.12
CA SER A 320 -22.16 -10.48 -0.80
C SER A 320 -21.68 -9.59 -1.94
N MET A 321 -20.62 -10.00 -2.66
CA MET A 321 -20.16 -9.29 -3.86
C MET A 321 -21.15 -9.39 -5.02
N ILE A 322 -21.80 -10.54 -5.21
CA ILE A 322 -22.85 -10.72 -6.21
C ILE A 322 -24.04 -9.82 -5.91
N GLU A 323 -24.51 -9.80 -4.66
CA GLU A 323 -25.60 -8.91 -4.24
C GLU A 323 -25.24 -7.43 -4.38
N TYR A 324 -24.00 -7.06 -4.06
CA TYR A 324 -23.49 -5.70 -4.34
C TYR A 324 -23.54 -5.36 -5.83
N TYR A 325 -23.12 -6.27 -6.72
CA TYR A 325 -23.21 -6.01 -8.16
C TYR A 325 -24.64 -5.91 -8.68
N LYS A 326 -25.59 -6.68 -8.12
CA LYS A 326 -27.02 -6.55 -8.42
C LYS A 326 -27.57 -5.21 -7.93
N ASP A 327 -27.24 -4.79 -6.71
CA ASP A 327 -27.61 -3.49 -6.12
C ASP A 327 -27.14 -2.32 -6.98
N ARG A 328 -25.88 -2.38 -7.45
CA ARG A 328 -25.32 -1.38 -8.35
C ARG A 328 -25.86 -1.45 -9.79
N LYS A 329 -26.79 -2.38 -10.08
CA LYS A 329 -27.30 -2.69 -11.43
C LYS A 329 -26.16 -2.96 -12.43
N TRP A 330 -25.06 -3.49 -11.92
CA TRP A 330 -23.88 -3.81 -12.72
C TRP A 330 -24.06 -5.12 -13.45
N ILE A 331 -24.67 -6.09 -12.78
CA ILE A 331 -25.17 -7.31 -13.39
C ILE A 331 -26.69 -7.37 -13.23
N ARG A 332 -27.37 -8.00 -14.18
CA ARG A 332 -28.81 -8.26 -14.08
C ARG A 332 -29.10 -9.29 -12.98
N ASN A 333 -30.38 -9.47 -12.65
CA ASN A 333 -30.81 -10.57 -11.79
C ASN A 333 -30.48 -11.92 -12.45
N ILE A 334 -29.33 -12.47 -12.08
CA ILE A 334 -28.90 -13.81 -12.46
C ILE A 334 -29.73 -14.86 -11.72
N THR A 335 -30.05 -15.95 -12.41
CA THR A 335 -30.72 -17.10 -11.78
C THR A 335 -29.76 -17.78 -10.79
N PRO A 336 -30.28 -18.55 -9.81
CA PRO A 336 -29.42 -19.34 -8.91
C PRO A 336 -28.46 -20.28 -9.65
N SER A 337 -28.87 -20.81 -10.82
CA SER A 337 -28.00 -21.61 -11.68
C SER A 337 -26.87 -20.78 -12.29
N GLY A 338 -27.15 -19.56 -12.77
CA GLY A 338 -26.15 -18.66 -13.31
C GLY A 338 -25.15 -18.19 -12.27
N GLN A 339 -25.58 -17.98 -11.01
CA GLN A 339 -24.66 -17.66 -9.90
C GLN A 339 -23.67 -18.81 -9.62
N ARG A 340 -24.13 -20.07 -9.66
CA ARG A 340 -23.25 -21.25 -9.53
C ARG A 340 -22.28 -21.39 -10.69
N GLU A 341 -22.73 -21.08 -11.91
CA GLU A 341 -21.86 -21.06 -13.09
C GLU A 341 -20.76 -20.01 -12.94
N LEU A 342 -21.10 -18.80 -12.48
CA LEU A 342 -20.11 -17.76 -12.18
C LEU A 342 -19.15 -18.18 -11.08
N GLU A 343 -19.64 -18.81 -10.01
CA GLU A 343 -18.79 -19.34 -8.94
C GLU A 343 -17.76 -20.34 -9.49
N LEU A 344 -18.19 -21.25 -10.36
CA LEU A 344 -17.34 -22.27 -10.98
C LEU A 344 -16.31 -21.68 -11.94
N ILE A 345 -16.73 -20.80 -12.86
CA ILE A 345 -15.84 -20.22 -13.88
C ILE A 345 -14.81 -19.30 -13.25
N THR A 346 -15.21 -18.49 -12.26
CA THR A 346 -14.31 -17.54 -11.61
C THR A 346 -13.48 -18.19 -10.52
N ASN A 347 -13.86 -19.39 -10.07
CA ASN A 347 -13.33 -20.06 -8.89
C ASN A 347 -13.25 -19.12 -7.67
N LYS A 348 -14.25 -18.23 -7.54
CA LYS A 348 -14.33 -17.19 -6.51
C LYS A 348 -13.13 -16.23 -6.44
N ASN A 349 -12.31 -16.17 -7.48
CA ASN A 349 -11.20 -15.22 -7.51
C ASN A 349 -11.74 -13.78 -7.72
N PRO A 350 -11.44 -12.84 -6.81
CA PRO A 350 -11.99 -11.48 -6.85
C PRO A 350 -11.76 -10.73 -8.17
N LEU A 351 -10.54 -10.82 -8.71
CA LEU A 351 -10.19 -10.15 -9.97
C LEU A 351 -10.91 -10.78 -11.15
N VAL A 352 -10.93 -12.11 -11.23
CA VAL A 352 -11.59 -12.85 -12.31
C VAL A 352 -13.10 -12.58 -12.27
N LEU A 353 -13.71 -12.60 -11.09
CA LEU A 353 -15.13 -12.24 -10.92
C LEU A 353 -15.43 -10.83 -11.41
N MET A 354 -14.63 -9.83 -11.01
CA MET A 354 -14.82 -8.45 -11.45
C MET A 354 -14.68 -8.30 -12.98
N ASP A 355 -13.75 -9.03 -13.61
CA ASP A 355 -13.54 -8.97 -15.05
C ASP A 355 -14.68 -9.65 -15.83
N HIS A 356 -15.15 -10.81 -15.38
CA HIS A 356 -16.29 -11.51 -15.99
C HIS A 356 -17.60 -10.72 -15.84
N CYS A 357 -17.88 -10.16 -14.66
CA CYS A 357 -19.11 -9.40 -14.43
C CYS A 357 -19.19 -8.08 -15.20
N LYS A 358 -18.11 -7.62 -15.84
CA LYS A 358 -18.13 -6.39 -16.65
C LYS A 358 -19.00 -6.50 -17.90
N PHE A 359 -19.24 -7.72 -18.39
CA PHE A 359 -19.91 -7.98 -19.68
C PHE A 359 -21.30 -8.62 -19.53
N LEU A 360 -21.80 -8.76 -18.30
CA LEU A 360 -23.09 -9.36 -17.95
C LEU A 360 -24.10 -8.26 -17.59
#